data_AF-A0A2V8TRZ4-F1
#
_entry.id   AF-A0A2V8TRZ4-F1
#
_cell.length_a   1.000
_cell.length_b   1.000
_cell.length_c   1.000
_cell.angle_alpha   90.00
_cell.angle_beta   90.00
_cell.angle_gamma   90.00
#
_symmetry.space_group_name_H-M   'P 1'
#
loop_
_entity.id
_entity.type
_entity.pdbx_description
1 polymer ?
#
loop_
_entity_poly.entity_id
_entity_poly.type
_entity_poly.pdbx_seq_one_letter_code
_entity_poly.pdbx_strand_id
1 'polypeptide(L)' 'MLEADIVRRAVRAALEEDLGPGDITSRLVLDPQTTARGIVVAREPITIAGLPVAK' A
#
# COMPACT_ATOMS: atom_id res chain seq x y z
N MET A 1 -17.48 -0.67 -12.19
CA MET A 1 -16.22 -0.19 -11.58
C MET A 1 -16.55 0.36 -10.21
N LEU A 2 -15.62 0.27 -9.25
CA LEU A 2 -15.79 0.98 -7.98
C LEU A 2 -15.61 2.48 -8.22
N GLU A 3 -16.42 3.29 -7.54
CA GLU A 3 -16.26 4.75 -7.55
C GLU A 3 -14.93 5.13 -6.90
N ALA A 4 -14.17 6.01 -7.54
CA ALA A 4 -12.83 6.40 -7.09
C ALA A 4 -12.83 6.95 -5.65
N ASP A 5 -13.87 7.69 -5.28
CA ASP A 5 -13.98 8.29 -3.95
C ASP A 5 -14.24 7.24 -2.86
N ILE A 6 -14.94 6.14 -3.18
CA ILE A 6 -15.12 5.04 -2.23
C ILE A 6 -13.77 4.39 -1.95
N VAL A 7 -12.99 4.12 -2.99
CA VAL A 7 -11.65 3.53 -2.86
C VAL A 7 -10.73 4.44 -2.06
N ARG A 8 -10.69 5.74 -2.36
CA ARG A 8 -9.85 6.71 -1.65
C ARG A 8 -10.17 6.80 -0.16
N ARG A 9 -11.46 6.79 0.20
CA ARG A 9 -11.87 6.80 1.61
C ARG A 9 -11.42 5.54 2.33
N ALA A 10 -11.58 4.38 1.71
CA ALA A 10 -11.13 3.11 2.28
C ALA A 10 -9.60 3.06 2.47
N VAL A 11 -8.84 3.47 1.45
CA VAL A 11 -7.37 3.51 1.51
C VAL A 11 -6.90 4.48 2.60
N ARG A 12 -7.52 5.66 2.71
CA ARG A 12 -7.17 6.64 3.75
C ARG A 12 -7.37 6.08 5.16
N ALA A 13 -8.53 5.47 5.42
CA ALA A 13 -8.82 4.90 6.73
C ALA A 13 -7.82 3.79 7.10
N ALA A 14 -7.47 2.92 6.14
CA ALA A 14 -6.46 1.87 6.35
C ALA A 14 -5.06 2.44 6.61
N LEU A 15 -4.65 3.51 5.91
CA LEU A 15 -3.36 4.16 6.15
C LEU A 15 -3.30 4.86 7.51
N GLU A 16 -4.40 5.46 7.95
CA GLU A 16 -4.50 6.08 9.28
C GLU A 16 -4.36 5.04 10.40
N GLU A 17 -4.97 3.87 10.24
CA GLU A 17 -4.83 2.72 11.15
C GLU A 17 -3.39 2.19 11.21
N ASP A 18 -2.77 1.95 10.05
CA ASP A 18 -1.46 1.29 9.95
C ASP A 18 -0.29 2.20 10.35
N LEU A 19 -0.33 3.49 9.95
CA LEU A 19 0.79 4.39 10.15
C LEU A 19 0.81 5.04 11.54
N GLY A 20 -0.32 5.37 12.16
CA GLY A 20 -0.35 6.09 13.44
C GLY A 20 0.64 7.28 13.49
N PRO A 21 1.63 7.31 14.42
CA PRO A 21 2.66 8.36 14.48
C PRO A 21 3.75 8.27 13.38
N GLY A 22 3.76 7.18 12.61
CA GLY A 22 4.61 6.93 11.44
C GLY A 22 5.32 5.58 11.48
N ASP A 23 6.08 5.31 10.41
CA ASP A 23 6.88 4.08 10.24
C ASP A 23 8.30 4.23 10.84
N ILE A 24 8.44 3.88 12.12
CA ILE A 24 9.70 4.07 12.88
C ILE A 24 10.81 3.16 12.34
N THR A 25 10.51 1.90 12.03
CA THR A 25 11.51 0.94 11.58
C THR A 25 12.14 1.41 10.28
N SER A 26 11.34 1.75 9.26
CA SER A 26 11.86 2.23 7.98
C SER A 26 12.67 3.50 8.14
N ARG A 27 12.23 4.45 8.97
CA ARG A 27 12.97 5.70 9.24
C ARG A 27 14.35 5.47 9.87
N LEU A 28 14.52 4.41 10.66
CA LEU A 28 15.77 4.12 11.35
C LEU A 28 16.74 3.29 10.50
N VAL A 29 16.24 2.49 9.55
CA VAL A 29 17.06 1.53 8.81
C VAL A 29 17.27 1.86 7.33
N LEU A 30 16.51 2.81 6.78
CA LEU A 30 16.61 3.23 5.37
C LEU A 30 17.08 4.69 5.27
N ASP A 31 17.98 4.95 4.32
CA ASP A 31 18.26 6.33 3.90
C ASP A 31 17.00 6.88 3.19
N PRO A 32 16.51 8.10 3.53
CA PRO A 32 15.36 8.72 2.88
C PRO A 32 15.46 8.88 1.35
N GLN A 33 16.68 8.83 0.78
CA GLN A 33 16.94 8.91 -0.65
C GLN A 33 17.03 7.52 -1.34
N THR A 34 16.84 6.43 -0.58
CA THR A 34 16.87 5.07 -1.13
C THR A 34 15.77 4.89 -2.16
N THR A 35 16.13 4.42 -3.36
CA THR A 35 15.16 3.99 -4.38
C THR A 35 15.18 2.47 -4.52
N ALA A 36 14.00 1.88 -4.72
CA ALA A 36 13.83 0.44 -4.83
C ALA A 36 12.71 0.09 -5.81
N ARG A 37 12.70 -1.18 -6.27
CA ARG A 37 11.63 -1.73 -7.12
C ARG A 37 10.80 -2.70 -6.31
N GLY A 38 9.51 -2.38 -6.11
CA GLY A 38 8.52 -3.31 -5.58
C GLY A 38 7.91 -4.20 -6.66
N ILE A 39 7.66 -5.47 -6.35
CA ILE A 39 6.95 -6.41 -7.22
C ILE A 39 5.90 -7.14 -6.38
N VAL A 40 4.63 -7.10 -6.80
CA VAL A 40 3.55 -7.87 -6.17
C VAL A 40 3.47 -9.24 -6.83
N VAL A 41 3.62 -10.31 -6.05
CA VAL A 41 3.66 -11.68 -6.55
C VAL A 41 2.61 -12.52 -5.81
N ALA A 42 1.77 -13.24 -6.56
CA ALA A 42 0.87 -14.24 -5.99
C ALA A 42 1.68 -15.42 -5.47
N ARG A 43 1.52 -15.75 -4.19
CA ARG A 43 2.25 -16.87 -3.55
C ARG A 43 1.57 -18.22 -3.75
N GLU A 44 0.33 -18.19 -4.25
CA GLU A 44 -0.54 -19.34 -4.49
C GLU A 44 -1.46 -19.05 -5.70
N PRO A 45 -2.11 -20.06 -6.30
CA PRO A 45 -3.11 -19.83 -7.35
C PRO A 45 -4.28 -18.97 -6.86
N ILE A 46 -4.58 -17.87 -7.58
CA ILE A 46 -5.64 -16.92 -7.22
C ILE A 46 -6.40 -16.43 -8.45
N THR A 47 -7.61 -15.92 -8.24
CA THR A 47 -8.25 -14.98 -9.17
C THR A 47 -7.90 -13.56 -8.76
N ILE A 48 -7.29 -12.80 -9.66
CA ILE A 48 -6.90 -11.41 -9.38
C ILE A 48 -8.11 -10.50 -9.48
N ALA A 49 -8.36 -9.70 -8.45
CA ALA A 49 -9.33 -8.62 -8.44
C ALA A 49 -8.72 -7.38 -7.77
N GLY A 50 -9.19 -6.18 -8.15
CA GLY A 50 -8.78 -4.93 -7.50
C GLY A 50 -7.40 -4.38 -7.91
N LEU A 51 -6.73 -4.95 -8.92
CA LEU A 51 -5.40 -4.47 -9.36
C LEU A 51 -5.32 -2.95 -9.63
N PRO A 52 -6.34 -2.27 -10.19
CA PRO A 52 -6.31 -0.81 -10.35
C PRO A 52 -6.24 -0.01 -9.04
N VAL A 53 -6.56 -0.61 -7.88
CA VAL A 53 -6.47 0.03 -6.56
C VAL A 53 -5.01 0.15 -6.10
N ALA A 54 -4.11 -0.69 -6.59
CA ALA A 54 -2.70 -0.69 -6.21
C ALA A 54 -1.84 0.35 -6.98
N LYS A 55 -2.48 1.34 -7.62
CA LYS A 55 -1.82 2.38 -8.40
C LYS A 55 -1.69 3.69 -7.63
#